data_AF-A0A7G8EX38-F1
#
_entry.id   AF-A0A7G8EX38-F1
#
_cell.length_a   1.000
_cell.length_b   1.000
_cell.length_c   1.000
_cell.angle_alpha   90.00
_cell.angle_beta   90.00
_cell.angle_gamma   90.00
#
_symmetry.space_group_name_H-M   'P 1'
#
loop_
_entity.id
_entity.type
_entity.pdbx_description
1 polymer ?
#
loop_
_entity_poly.entity_id
_entity_poly.type
_entity_poly.pdbx_seq_one_letter_code
_entity_poly.pdbx_strand_id
1 'polypeptide(L)' 'MEEWIFVDEGELLSFRGSEACMTCQHFTHGVDAHCHTLVACRLRQQRLADGEHLTRRCRLWTPTWHQEAGWAPEFS' A
#
# COMPACT_ATOMS: atom_id res chain seq x y z
N MET A 1 -10.79 -10.20 -2.05
CA MET A 1 -9.50 -9.86 -1.40
C MET A 1 -9.05 -10.98 -0.47
N GLU A 2 -9.95 -11.63 0.27
CA GLU A 2 -9.61 -12.84 1.06
C GLU A 2 -8.97 -13.96 0.24
N GLU A 3 -9.42 -14.15 -1.01
CA GLU A 3 -8.90 -15.16 -1.95
C GLU A 3 -7.53 -14.79 -2.56
N TRP A 4 -7.03 -13.57 -2.34
CA TRP A 4 -5.77 -13.14 -2.91
C TRP A 4 -4.59 -13.73 -2.13
N ILE A 5 -3.57 -14.17 -2.86
CA ILE A 5 -2.31 -14.63 -2.27
C ILE A 5 -1.51 -13.45 -1.70
N PHE A 6 -0.61 -13.74 -0.78
CA PHE A 6 0.32 -12.73 -0.27
C PHE A 6 1.38 -12.39 -1.32
N VAL A 7 1.85 -11.14 -1.31
CA VAL A 7 3.05 -10.74 -2.05
C VAL A 7 4.25 -11.48 -1.47
N ASP A 8 5.12 -12.00 -2.33
CA ASP A 8 6.36 -12.64 -1.91
C ASP A 8 7.28 -11.61 -1.24
N GLU A 9 7.92 -11.97 -0.12
CA GLU A 9 8.79 -11.06 0.61
C GLU A 9 9.98 -10.58 -0.24
N GLY A 10 10.48 -11.39 -1.18
CA GLY A 10 11.55 -11.02 -2.11
C GLY A 10 11.13 -9.98 -3.16
N GLU A 11 9.83 -9.74 -3.33
CA GLU A 11 9.30 -8.66 -4.17
C GLU A 11 9.12 -7.33 -3.42
N LEU A 12 9.22 -7.35 -2.09
CA LEU A 12 9.14 -6.19 -1.24
C LEU A 12 10.56 -5.67 -0.94
N LEU A 13 10.70 -4.35 -1.06
CA LEU A 13 11.94 -3.62 -0.81
C LEU A 13 11.77 -2.77 0.44
N SER A 14 12.78 -2.77 1.30
CA SER A 14 12.87 -1.80 2.39
C SER A 14 13.02 -0.39 1.80
N PHE A 15 12.44 0.60 2.45
CA PHE A 15 12.57 2.00 2.07
C PHE A 15 12.96 2.86 3.28
N ARG A 16 13.33 4.12 3.05
CA ARG A 16 13.54 5.13 4.08
C ARG A 16 12.63 6.32 3.78
N GLY A 17 11.98 6.91 4.78
CA GLY A 17 11.12 8.09 4.61
C GLY A 17 9.65 7.74 4.51
N SER A 18 8.98 8.14 3.42
CA SER A 18 7.51 8.06 3.26
C SER A 18 7.06 7.17 2.10
N GLU A 19 7.95 6.42 1.47
CA GLU A 19 7.66 5.60 0.28
C GLU A 19 7.11 4.20 0.60
N ALA A 20 6.32 4.06 1.66
CA ALA A 20 5.74 2.79 2.08
C ALA A 20 4.67 2.29 1.10
N CYS A 21 4.37 0.99 1.14
CA CYS A 21 3.19 0.47 0.47
C CYS A 21 1.90 1.20 0.89
N MET A 22 1.74 1.60 2.17
CA MET A 22 0.56 2.35 2.62
C MET A 22 0.37 3.72 1.96
N THR A 23 1.45 4.31 1.43
CA THR A 23 1.42 5.63 0.77
C THR A 23 1.39 5.52 -0.77
N CYS A 24 1.30 4.29 -1.29
CA CYS A 24 1.20 4.02 -2.73
C CYS A 24 -0.22 4.28 -3.24
N GLN A 25 -0.37 4.82 -4.46
CA GLN A 25 -1.68 5.01 -5.09
C GLN A 25 -2.45 3.69 -5.29
N HIS A 26 -1.75 2.56 -5.32
CA HIS A 26 -2.32 1.23 -5.54
C HIS A 26 -2.62 0.50 -4.24
N PHE A 27 -2.33 1.11 -3.09
CA PHE A 27 -2.70 0.57 -1.79
C PHE A 27 -4.21 0.52 -1.66
N THR A 28 -4.71 -0.58 -1.13
CA THR A 28 -6.12 -0.74 -0.81
C THR A 28 -6.26 -1.51 0.48
N HIS A 29 -7.30 -1.20 1.24
CA HIS A 29 -7.71 -1.95 2.40
C HIS A 29 -9.14 -2.44 2.23
N GLY A 30 -9.47 -3.51 2.93
CA GLY A 30 -10.81 -4.06 3.01
C GLY A 30 -11.03 -4.68 4.38
N VAL A 31 -12.16 -5.35 4.54
CA VAL A 31 -12.52 -6.07 5.76
C VAL A 31 -12.95 -7.47 5.35
N ASP A 32 -12.45 -8.48 6.06
CA ASP A 32 -12.85 -9.87 5.85
C ASP A 32 -14.19 -10.20 6.56
N ALA A 33 -14.72 -11.41 6.32
CA ALA A 33 -15.94 -11.89 6.98
C ALA A 33 -15.87 -11.93 8.53
N HIS A 34 -14.67 -11.89 9.11
CA HIS A 34 -14.42 -11.90 10.55
C HIS A 34 -14.11 -10.50 11.11
N CYS A 35 -14.36 -9.45 10.32
CA CYS A 35 -14.08 -8.07 10.68
C CYS A 35 -12.58 -7.72 10.83
N HIS A 36 -11.68 -8.52 10.28
CA HIS A 36 -10.26 -8.17 10.23
C HIS A 36 -9.96 -7.26 9.06
N THR A 37 -9.10 -6.27 9.28
CA THR A 37 -8.58 -5.43 8.21
C THR A 37 -7.67 -6.24 7.30
N LEU A 38 -7.99 -6.24 6.02
CA LEU A 38 -7.13 -6.74 4.97
C LEU A 38 -6.43 -5.57 4.30
N VAL A 39 -5.14 -5.71 4.03
CA VAL A 39 -4.35 -4.75 3.27
C VAL A 39 -3.76 -5.42 2.04
N ALA A 40 -3.77 -4.72 0.92
CA ALA A 40 -3.39 -5.29 -0.36
C ALA A 40 -2.88 -4.26 -1.36
N CYS A 41 -2.23 -4.75 -2.40
CA CYS A 41 -1.89 -3.99 -3.59
C CYS A 41 -2.88 -4.31 -4.70
N ARG A 42 -3.72 -3.34 -5.08
CA ARG A 42 -4.76 -3.52 -6.11
C ARG A 42 -4.17 -3.82 -7.47
N LEU A 43 -3.02 -3.22 -7.80
CA LEU A 43 -2.34 -3.45 -9.08
C LEU A 43 -1.90 -4.91 -9.25
N ARG A 44 -1.44 -5.52 -8.15
CA ARG A 44 -0.98 -6.92 -8.13
C ARG A 44 -2.08 -7.93 -7.82
N GLN A 45 -3.20 -7.46 -7.27
CA GLN A 45 -4.25 -8.32 -6.71
C GLN A 45 -3.69 -9.30 -5.67
N GLN A 46 -2.80 -8.80 -4.81
CA GLN A 46 -2.12 -9.58 -3.78
C GLN A 46 -2.21 -8.87 -2.44
N ARG A 47 -2.31 -9.64 -1.35
CA ARG A 47 -2.31 -9.15 0.02
C ARG A 47 -0.92 -8.81 0.51
N LEU A 48 -0.83 -7.82 1.37
CA LEU A 48 0.38 -7.53 2.12
C LEU A 48 0.28 -8.23 3.48
N ALA A 49 1.38 -8.83 3.93
CA ALA A 49 1.42 -9.38 5.27
C ALA A 49 1.34 -8.26 6.32
N ASP A 50 1.06 -8.65 7.57
CA ASP A 50 0.92 -7.70 8.66
C ASP A 50 2.21 -6.86 8.83
N GLY A 51 2.06 -5.56 9.03
CA GLY A 51 3.17 -4.61 9.16
C GLY A 51 4.00 -4.29 7.90
N GLU A 52 4.05 -5.17 6.89
CA GLU A 52 4.85 -4.97 5.68
C GLU A 52 4.47 -3.70 4.90
N HIS A 53 3.18 -3.34 4.94
CA HIS A 53 2.68 -2.14 4.30
C HIS A 53 3.21 -0.82 4.90
N LEU A 54 3.76 -0.87 6.12
CA LEU A 54 4.30 0.28 6.86
C LEU A 54 5.81 0.44 6.66
N THR A 55 6.52 -0.65 6.38
CA THR A 55 8.00 -0.69 6.42
C THR A 55 8.62 -1.08 5.07
N ARG A 56 7.83 -1.62 4.14
CA ARG A 56 8.28 -2.03 2.81
C ARG A 56 7.43 -1.44 1.69
N ARG A 57 7.98 -1.50 0.47
CA ARG A 57 7.34 -1.10 -0.77
C ARG A 57 7.58 -2.13 -1.87
N CYS A 58 6.64 -2.30 -2.78
CA CYS A 58 6.91 -3.11 -3.97
C CYS A 58 7.64 -2.30 -5.05
N ARG A 59 8.21 -2.97 -6.05
CA ARG A 59 8.88 -2.32 -7.20
C ARG A 59 7.98 -1.41 -8.05
N LEU A 60 6.66 -1.63 -7.97
CA LEU A 60 5.64 -0.86 -8.68
C LEU A 60 5.02 0.23 -7.77
N TRP A 61 5.75 0.68 -6.75
CA TRP A 61 5.32 1.79 -5.91
C TRP A 61 5.20 3.06 -6.75
N THR A 62 4.07 3.76 -6.58
CA THR A 62 3.77 5.00 -7.27
C THR A 62 3.19 5.97 -6.24
N PRO A 63 3.71 7.20 -6.14
CA PRO A 63 3.19 8.19 -5.20
C PRO A 63 1.73 8.52 -5.51
N THR A 64 0.96 8.83 -4.48
CA THR A 64 -0.38 9.42 -4.66
C THR A 64 -0.26 10.82 -5.26
N TRP A 65 -1.22 11.24 -6.09
CA TRP A 65 -1.25 12.57 -6.70
C TRP A 65 -1.05 13.72 -5.69
N HIS A 66 -1.55 13.54 -4.46
CA HIS A 66 -1.39 14.49 -3.35
C HIS A 66 0.06 14.66 -2.86
N GLN A 67 0.89 13.61 -2.98
CA GLN A 67 2.33 13.70 -2.68
C GLN A 67 3.11 14.39 -3.81
N GLU A 68 2.70 14.19 -5.07
CA GLU A 68 3.36 14.79 -6.24
C GLU A 68 3.05 16.28 -6.41
N ALA A 69 1.79 16.68 -6.20
CA ALA A 69 1.34 18.05 -6.45
C ALA A 69 1.79 19.06 -5.37
N GLY A 70 2.28 18.57 -4.22
CA GLY A 70 2.44 19.40 -3.02
C GLY A 70 1.07 19.84 -2.50
N TRP A 71 0.74 19.48 -1.26
CA TRP A 71 -0.53 19.91 -0.68
C TRP A 71 -0.51 21.42 -0.39
N ALA A 72 -1.31 22.18 -1.14
CA ALA A 72 -1.54 23.62 -0.96
C ALA A 72 -2.99 23.87 -0.49
N PRO A 73 -3.27 23.88 0.83
CA PRO A 73 -4.62 24.07 1.36
C PRO A 73 -5.11 25.53 1.38
N GLU A 74 -4.33 26.50 0.90
CA GLU A 74 -4.66 27.93 1.07
C GLU A 74 -5.66 28.53 0.06
N PHE A 75 -6.38 27.71 -0.72
CA PHE A 75 -7.51 28.19 -1.53
C PHE A 75 -8.81 27.52 -1.07
N SER A 76 -9.50 28.17 -0.12
CA SER A 76 -10.94 28.00 0.14
C SER A 76 -11.64 29.33 -0.05
#